data_AF-A0A809PTY6-F1
#
_entry.id   AF-A0A809PTY6-F1
#
_cell.length_a   1.000
_cell.length_b   1.000
_cell.length_c   1.000
_cell.angle_alpha   90.00
_cell.angle_beta   90.00
_cell.angle_gamma   90.00
#
_symmetry.space_group_name_H-M   'P 1'
#
loop_
_entity.id
_entity.type
_entity.pdbx_description
1 polymer ?
#
loop_
_entity_poly.entity_id
_entity_poly.type
_entity_poly.pdbx_seq_one_letter_code
_entity_poly.pdbx_strand_id
1 'polypeptide(L)'
;MPDRAPDDKSKIPLVSRLQSLRDATKNPELNPPMPELVGGEYLIEYLFSVGPSVGEGAISYSELQCYQSLMGFDLSPWECLTLRRLSIDYINESHRAKAINCKAPWQPEENNIDNYLAALRSKEAIRSLAKM
;
A
#
# COMPACT_ATOMS: atom_id res chain seq x y z
N MET A 1 3.83 9.26 8.22
CA MET A 1 3.30 10.45 7.51
C MET A 1 4.19 10.67 6.31
N PRO A 2 3.68 10.98 5.11
CA PRO A 2 4.56 11.31 3.99
C PRO A 2 5.27 12.63 4.30
N ASP A 3 6.60 12.63 4.25
CA ASP A 3 7.40 13.84 4.44
C ASP A 3 7.30 14.72 3.20
N ARG A 4 7.26 16.05 3.40
CA ARG A 4 7.33 17.00 2.28
C ARG A 4 8.72 16.99 1.67
N ALA A 5 8.78 17.22 0.36
CA ALA A 5 10.06 17.48 -0.29
C ALA A 5 10.72 18.72 0.34
N PRO A 6 12.06 18.74 0.47
CA PRO A 6 12.79 19.79 1.20
C PRO A 6 12.61 21.21 0.63
N ASP A 7 12.10 21.36 -0.60
CA ASP A 7 11.86 22.65 -1.26
C ASP A 7 10.35 23.01 -1.38
N ASP A 8 9.45 22.24 -0.76
CA ASP A 8 8.01 22.47 -0.83
C ASP A 8 7.52 23.49 0.20
N LYS A 9 7.33 24.74 -0.26
CA LYS A 9 6.81 25.87 0.54
C LYS A 9 5.27 25.93 0.61
N SER A 10 4.57 24.93 0.13
CA SER A 10 3.10 24.94 0.12
C SER A 10 2.51 24.96 1.53
N LYS A 11 1.44 25.72 1.75
CA LYS A 11 0.69 25.77 3.03
C LYS A 11 -0.39 24.69 3.14
N ILE A 12 -0.44 23.75 2.18
CA ILE A 12 -1.53 22.76 2.06
C ILE A 12 -1.32 21.64 3.08
N PRO A 13 -2.27 21.35 3.98
CA PRO A 13 -2.10 20.29 4.97
C PRO A 13 -1.77 18.94 4.32
N LEU A 14 -0.83 18.19 4.92
CA LEU A 14 -0.52 16.83 4.48
C LEU A 14 -1.73 15.93 4.73
N VAL A 15 -2.40 15.53 3.66
CA VAL A 15 -3.52 14.60 3.71
C VAL A 15 -3.01 13.17 3.59
N SER A 16 -3.57 12.27 4.42
CA SER A 16 -3.31 10.84 4.28
C SER A 16 -3.87 10.33 2.95
N ARG A 17 -3.29 9.26 2.38
CA ARG A 17 -3.78 8.68 1.11
C ARG A 17 -5.28 8.36 1.16
N LEU A 18 -5.75 7.88 2.31
CA LEU A 18 -7.16 7.59 2.56
C LEU A 18 -8.01 8.86 2.61
N GLN A 19 -7.52 9.94 3.23
CA GLN A 19 -8.19 11.24 3.21
C GLN A 19 -8.30 11.80 1.80
N SER A 20 -7.22 11.73 1.01
CA SER A 20 -7.23 12.13 -0.41
C SER A 20 -8.26 11.35 -1.22
N LEU A 21 -8.42 10.04 -0.97
CA LEU A 21 -9.42 9.18 -1.59
C LEU A 21 -10.86 9.59 -1.23
N ARG A 22 -11.12 9.90 0.05
CA ARG A 22 -12.43 10.38 0.54
C ARG A 22 -12.81 11.71 -0.08
N ASP A 23 -11.86 12.65 -0.10
CA ASP A 23 -12.06 13.99 -0.66
C ASP A 23 -12.32 13.92 -2.17
N ALA A 24 -11.58 13.09 -2.90
CA ALA A 24 -11.77 12.87 -4.34
C ALA A 24 -13.14 12.26 -4.67
N THR A 25 -13.62 11.34 -3.83
CA THR A 25 -14.90 10.63 -4.02
C THR A 25 -16.08 11.39 -3.40
N LYS A 26 -15.84 12.47 -2.65
CA LYS A 26 -16.83 13.20 -1.84
C LYS A 26 -17.64 12.29 -0.89
N ASN A 27 -17.01 11.23 -0.41
CA ASN A 27 -17.63 10.28 0.51
C ASN A 27 -16.76 10.13 1.78
N PRO A 28 -17.13 10.78 2.89
CA PRO A 28 -16.33 10.76 4.13
C PRO A 28 -16.33 9.39 4.82
N GLU A 29 -17.32 8.54 4.56
CA GLU A 29 -17.44 7.19 5.14
C GLU A 29 -16.84 6.12 4.23
N LEU A 30 -16.20 6.52 3.12
CA LEU A 30 -15.57 5.58 2.20
C LEU A 30 -14.51 4.75 2.95
N ASN A 31 -14.78 3.46 3.06
CA ASN A 31 -13.82 2.42 3.38
C ASN A 31 -13.56 1.63 2.10
N PRO A 32 -12.28 1.49 1.67
CA PRO A 32 -11.95 0.67 0.51
C PRO A 32 -12.48 -0.76 0.69
N PRO A 33 -13.05 -1.38 -0.36
CA PRO A 33 -13.45 -2.78 -0.29
C PRO A 33 -12.21 -3.64 0.00
N MET A 34 -12.27 -4.40 1.09
CA MET A 34 -11.27 -5.39 1.45
C MET A 34 -11.74 -6.76 0.96
N PRO A 35 -10.83 -7.64 0.52
CA PRO A 35 -11.21 -9.02 0.20
C PRO A 35 -11.79 -9.72 1.44
N GLU A 36 -12.80 -10.57 1.24
CA GLU A 36 -13.35 -11.40 2.31
C GLU A 36 -12.30 -12.38 2.81
N LEU A 37 -12.10 -12.44 4.13
CA LEU A 37 -11.19 -13.37 4.78
C LEU A 37 -12.01 -14.55 5.30
N VAL A 38 -11.68 -15.76 4.84
CA VAL A 38 -12.35 -16.99 5.29
C VAL A 38 -11.80 -17.46 6.65
N GLY A 39 -10.66 -16.92 7.09
CA GLY A 39 -10.05 -17.17 8.39
C GLY A 39 -8.68 -16.51 8.54
N GLY A 40 -8.11 -16.55 9.75
CA GLY A 40 -6.78 -16.00 10.04
C GLY A 40 -6.74 -14.49 10.22
N GLU A 41 -7.88 -13.83 10.43
CA GLU A 41 -8.01 -12.38 10.62
C GLU A 41 -7.13 -11.87 11.78
N TYR A 42 -7.04 -12.65 12.85
CA TYR A 42 -6.17 -12.36 14.00
C TYR A 42 -4.69 -12.22 13.63
N LEU A 43 -4.21 -12.84 12.55
CA LEU A 43 -2.83 -12.67 12.08
C LEU A 43 -2.59 -11.27 11.52
N ILE A 44 -3.61 -10.67 10.91
CA ILE A 44 -3.54 -9.28 10.45
C ILE A 44 -3.49 -8.36 11.66
N GLU A 45 -4.31 -8.61 12.67
CA GLU A 45 -4.26 -7.86 13.93
C GLU A 45 -2.89 -7.98 14.60
N TYR A 46 -2.33 -9.17 14.68
CA TYR A 46 -0.98 -9.40 15.23
C TYR A 46 0.09 -8.67 14.44
N LEU A 47 0.04 -8.74 13.10
CA LEU A 47 0.96 -8.03 12.22
C LEU A 47 0.94 -6.52 12.48
N PHE A 48 -0.24 -5.91 12.60
CA PHE A 48 -0.37 -4.48 12.87
C PHE A 48 -0.08 -4.10 14.31
N SER A 49 -0.25 -5.02 15.26
CA SER A 49 0.10 -4.78 16.67
C SER A 49 1.62 -4.79 16.91
N VAL A 50 2.36 -5.69 16.24
CA VAL A 50 3.83 -5.71 16.31
C VAL A 50 4.45 -4.63 15.44
N GLY A 51 3.75 -4.24 14.37
CA GLY A 51 4.22 -3.33 13.33
C GLY A 51 4.58 -4.13 12.07
N PRO A 52 3.93 -3.87 10.92
CA PRO A 52 4.14 -4.66 9.70
C PRO A 52 5.54 -4.49 9.10
N SER A 53 6.27 -3.46 9.51
CA SER A 53 7.69 -3.25 9.20
C SER A 53 8.40 -2.58 10.38
N VAL A 54 9.69 -2.88 10.52
CA VAL A 54 10.58 -2.19 11.46
C VAL A 54 11.56 -1.37 10.62
N GLY A 55 11.30 -0.06 10.54
CA GLY A 55 11.96 0.80 9.54
C GLY A 55 11.62 0.35 8.12
N GLU A 56 12.66 0.10 7.30
CA GLU A 56 12.53 -0.46 5.94
C GLU A 56 12.66 -1.98 5.90
N GLY A 57 12.81 -2.64 7.06
CA GLY A 57 13.01 -4.08 7.17
C GLY A 57 11.74 -4.85 7.53
N ALA A 58 11.65 -6.08 7.03
CA ALA A 58 10.62 -7.03 7.46
C ALA A 58 10.87 -7.50 8.89
N ILE A 59 9.80 -7.91 9.57
CA ILE A 59 9.86 -8.44 10.94
C ILE A 59 10.81 -9.65 10.99
N SER A 60 11.76 -9.60 11.90
CA SER A 60 12.70 -10.68 12.20
C SER A 60 12.12 -11.70 13.16
N TYR A 61 12.67 -12.91 13.17
CA TYR A 61 12.25 -13.94 14.12
C TYR A 61 12.55 -13.56 15.58
N SER A 62 13.63 -12.79 15.82
CA SER A 62 13.93 -12.26 17.15
C SER A 62 12.85 -11.29 17.64
N GLU A 63 12.31 -10.44 16.77
CA GLU A 63 11.23 -9.53 17.13
C GLU A 63 9.94 -10.30 17.43
N LEU A 64 9.61 -11.32 16.63
CA LEU A 64 8.48 -12.21 16.92
C LEU A 64 8.65 -12.95 18.26
N GLN A 65 9.87 -13.36 18.60
CA GLN A 65 10.15 -14.00 19.88
C GLN A 65 10.02 -13.03 21.06
N CYS A 66 10.51 -11.79 20.92
CA CYS A 66 10.28 -10.74 21.90
C CYS A 66 8.78 -10.42 22.05
N TYR A 67 8.05 -10.33 20.94
CA TYR A 67 6.62 -10.07 20.95
C TYR A 67 5.82 -11.15 21.69
N GLN A 68 6.08 -12.43 21.42
CA GLN A 68 5.51 -13.55 22.18
C GLN A 68 5.79 -13.44 23.68
N SER A 69 7.04 -13.10 24.03
CA SER A 69 7.46 -12.94 25.42
C SER A 69 6.77 -11.78 26.14
N LEU A 70 6.49 -10.68 25.43
CA LEU A 70 5.80 -9.50 25.97
C LEU A 70 4.29 -9.71 26.12
N MET A 71 3.66 -10.40 25.16
CA MET A 71 2.21 -10.60 25.14
C MET A 71 1.77 -11.83 25.95
N GLY A 72 2.69 -12.74 26.26
CA GLY A 72 2.42 -13.92 27.08
C GLY A 72 1.69 -15.04 26.34
N PHE A 73 1.89 -15.16 25.03
CA PHE A 73 1.36 -16.27 24.23
C PHE A 73 2.42 -16.80 23.24
N ASP A 74 2.24 -18.04 22.81
CA ASP A 74 3.10 -18.69 21.84
C ASP A 74 2.42 -18.75 20.47
N LEU A 75 3.13 -18.30 19.45
CA LEU A 75 2.79 -18.47 18.05
C LEU A 75 3.24 -19.86 17.60
N SER A 76 2.38 -20.56 16.89
CA SER A 76 2.77 -21.79 16.20
C SER A 76 3.77 -21.50 15.07
N PRO A 77 4.53 -22.53 14.62
CA PRO A 77 5.55 -22.33 13.58
C PRO A 77 5.01 -21.73 12.28
N TRP A 78 3.80 -22.12 11.85
CA TRP A 78 3.22 -21.62 10.62
C TRP A 78 2.75 -20.16 10.76
N GLU A 79 2.29 -19.75 11.93
CA GLU A 79 1.90 -18.35 12.20
C GLU A 79 3.12 -17.45 12.18
N CYS A 80 4.23 -17.85 12.81
CA CYS A 80 5.50 -17.13 12.73
C CYS A 80 5.97 -16.95 11.27
N LEU A 81 5.93 -18.03 10.48
CA LEU A 81 6.29 -17.98 9.06
C LEU A 81 5.35 -17.07 8.26
N THR A 82 4.05 -17.12 8.58
CA THR A 82 3.01 -16.34 7.89
C THR A 82 3.16 -14.86 8.21
N LEU A 83 3.34 -14.48 9.48
CA LEU A 83 3.56 -13.09 9.88
C LEU A 83 4.79 -12.49 9.22
N ARG A 84 5.90 -13.24 9.20
CA ARG A 84 7.12 -12.79 8.52
C ARG A 84 6.92 -12.61 7.03
N ARG A 85 6.22 -13.56 6.37
CA ARG A 85 5.89 -13.45 4.95
C ARG A 85 5.00 -12.25 4.66
N LEU A 86 3.95 -12.05 5.46
CA LEU A 86 3.06 -10.90 5.34
C LEU A 86 3.81 -9.58 5.51
N SER A 87 4.77 -9.50 6.43
CA SER A 87 5.63 -8.33 6.59
C SER A 87 6.48 -8.03 5.35
N ILE A 88 7.10 -9.07 4.76
CA ILE A 88 7.86 -8.92 3.51
C ILE A 88 6.96 -8.43 2.38
N ASP A 89 5.81 -9.07 2.20
CA ASP A 89 4.85 -8.73 1.14
C ASP A 89 4.32 -7.30 1.33
N TYR A 90 4.05 -6.90 2.58
CA TYR A 90 3.62 -5.54 2.92
C TYR A 90 4.66 -4.48 2.55
N ILE A 91 5.95 -4.70 2.85
CA ILE A 91 7.02 -3.74 2.53
C ILE A 91 7.23 -3.64 1.02
N ASN A 92 7.25 -4.78 0.33
CA ASN A 92 7.36 -4.80 -1.12
C ASN A 92 6.21 -4.02 -1.76
N GLU A 93 4.99 -4.21 -1.27
CA GLU A 93 3.83 -3.49 -1.77
C GLU A 93 3.85 -2.01 -1.41
N SER A 94 4.23 -1.67 -0.18
CA SER A 94 4.44 -0.28 0.25
C SER A 94 5.43 0.46 -0.65
N HIS A 95 6.51 -0.21 -1.08
CA HIS A 95 7.47 0.34 -2.02
C HIS A 95 6.88 0.50 -3.42
N ARG A 96 6.19 -0.53 -3.95
CA ARG A 96 5.50 -0.45 -5.25
C ARG A 96 4.47 0.68 -5.29
N ALA A 97 3.70 0.84 -4.22
CA ALA A 97 2.63 1.82 -4.08
C ALA A 97 3.11 3.29 -4.11
N LYS A 98 4.42 3.54 -3.96
CA LYS A 98 5.01 4.88 -4.14
C LYS A 98 4.97 5.34 -5.60
N ALA A 99 4.89 4.43 -6.57
CA ALA A 99 4.77 4.80 -7.97
C ALA A 99 3.39 5.41 -8.27
N ILE A 100 3.36 6.50 -9.03
CA ILE A 100 2.13 7.29 -9.27
C ILE A 100 1.03 6.47 -9.96
N ASN A 101 1.42 5.52 -10.81
CA ASN A 101 0.51 4.65 -11.56
C ASN A 101 0.45 3.23 -10.96
N CYS A 102 0.84 3.05 -9.69
CA CYS A 102 0.72 1.75 -9.03
C CYS A 102 -0.75 1.45 -8.75
N LYS A 103 -1.23 0.34 -9.32
CA LYS A 103 -2.59 -0.16 -9.10
C LYS A 103 -2.67 -0.92 -7.79
N ALA A 104 -3.89 -1.02 -7.26
CA ALA A 104 -4.10 -1.80 -6.05
C ALA A 104 -3.94 -3.31 -6.33
N PRO A 105 -3.38 -4.11 -5.41
CA PRO A 105 -3.07 -5.54 -5.64
C PRO A 105 -4.26 -6.42 -6.02
N TRP A 106 -5.47 -6.05 -5.58
CA TRP A 106 -6.70 -6.78 -5.87
C TRP A 106 -7.35 -6.37 -7.20
N GLN A 107 -6.85 -5.31 -7.84
CA GLN A 107 -7.31 -4.96 -9.17
C GLN A 107 -6.73 -5.97 -10.17
N PRO A 108 -7.54 -6.52 -11.09
CA PRO A 108 -7.00 -7.35 -12.15
C PRO A 108 -5.96 -6.53 -12.93
N GLU A 109 -4.86 -7.18 -13.33
CA GLU A 109 -3.92 -6.55 -14.26
C GLU A 109 -4.69 -6.17 -15.52
N GLU A 110 -4.82 -4.86 -15.78
CA GLU A 110 -5.33 -4.43 -17.09
C GLU A 110 -4.32 -4.86 -18.15
N ASN A 111 -4.84 -5.41 -19.24
CA ASN A 111 -4.07 -5.59 -20.45
C ASN A 111 -3.38 -4.26 -20.79
N ASN A 112 -2.06 -4.26 -20.89
CA ASN A 112 -1.18 -3.09 -21.13
C ASN A 112 -1.53 -2.30 -22.43
N ILE A 113 -2.49 -2.82 -23.20
CA ILE A 113 -3.04 -2.26 -24.44
C ILE A 113 -3.73 -0.92 -24.17
N ASP A 114 -4.49 -0.76 -23.08
CA ASP A 114 -5.29 0.46 -22.85
C ASP A 114 -4.40 1.68 -22.54
N ASN A 115 -3.33 1.47 -21.77
CA ASN A 115 -2.31 2.50 -21.50
C ASN A 115 -1.57 2.91 -22.77
N TYR A 116 -1.21 1.93 -23.62
CA TYR A 116 -0.57 2.19 -24.92
C TYR A 116 -1.48 3.02 -25.83
N LEU A 117 -2.78 2.69 -25.91
CA LEU A 117 -3.75 3.42 -26.73
C LEU A 117 -3.98 4.84 -26.20
N ALA A 118 -4.04 5.03 -24.88
CA ALA A 118 -4.13 6.36 -24.28
C ALA A 118 -2.89 7.22 -24.59
N ALA A 119 -1.70 6.63 -24.53
CA ALA A 119 -0.43 7.30 -24.88
C ALA A 119 -0.33 7.62 -26.39
N LEU A 120 -0.87 6.75 -27.25
CA LEU A 120 -0.90 6.97 -28.70
C LEU A 120 -1.83 8.15 -29.05
N ARG A 121 -3.02 8.19 -28.45
CA ARG A 121 -3.99 9.28 -28.63
C ARG A 121 -3.45 10.62 -28.16
N SER A 122 -2.78 10.65 -27.00
CA SER A 122 -2.18 11.91 -26.51
C SER A 122 -1.05 12.39 -27.43
N LYS A 123 -0.22 11.47 -27.96
CA LYS A 123 0.81 11.80 -28.96
C LYS A 123 0.22 12.34 -30.27
N GLU A 124 -0.87 11.76 -30.75
CA GLU A 124 -1.57 12.22 -31.96
C GLU A 124 -2.20 13.61 -31.77
N ALA A 125 -2.83 13.86 -30.62
CA ALA A 125 -3.40 15.16 -30.27
C ALA A 125 -2.32 16.26 -30.24
N ILE A 126 -1.17 15.99 -29.64
CA ILE A 126 -0.02 16.92 -29.62
C ILE A 126 0.47 17.19 -31.06
N ARG A 127 0.54 16.16 -31.91
CA ARG A 127 0.92 16.31 -33.33
C ARG A 127 -0.07 17.14 -34.14
N SER A 128 -1.38 16.99 -33.89
CA SER A 128 -2.39 17.78 -34.59
C SER A 128 -2.34 19.26 -34.20
N LEU A 129 -2.01 19.56 -32.93
CA LEU A 129 -1.83 20.94 -32.46
C LEU A 129 -0.58 21.59 -33.05
N ALA A 130 0.49 20.82 -33.30
CA ALA A 130 1.71 21.33 -33.93
C ALA A 130 1.59 21.56 -35.45
N LYS A 131 0.49 21.12 -36.08
CA LYS A 131 0.20 21.30 -37.51
C LYS A 131 -0.80 22.42 -37.81
N MET A 132 -1.28 23.11 -36.78
CA MET A 132 -2.16 24.28 -36.85
C MET A 132 -1.31 25.55 -36.71
#